data_AF-A0AAE8SE57-F1
#
_entry.id   AF-A0AAE8SE57-F1
#
_cell.length_a   1.000
_cell.length_b   1.000
_cell.length_c   1.000
_cell.angle_alpha   90.00
_cell.angle_beta   90.00
_cell.angle_gamma   90.00
#
_symmetry.space_group_name_H-M   'P 1'
#
loop_
_entity.id
_entity.type
_entity.pdbx_description
1 polymer ?
#
loop_
_entity_poly.entity_id
_entity_poly.type
_entity_poly.pdbx_seq_one_letter_code
_entity_poly.pdbx_strand_id
1 'polypeptide(L)'
;MSSRPSVVGPDAGPEAPYPLHMEGTVISGFGRGSKELGIPTANLPVDETLTPWIADIPSGVYFGYASLALPTTHPDHPSSNSSYSTPNTDTEDALLAAAAPAQPAFHIFPMVMSIGYNPFYKNTVRSAEVHVLHKFTADFYDVTMRLLILGFIREEKDYKSLEALIEDINFDCEVAKNSLAREAWAPAKGHVGGKDIEGKLDVQWLVRNA
;
A
#
# COMPACT_ATOMS: atom_id res chain seq x y z
N MET A 1 13.04 -4.10 -29.21
CA MET A 1 12.45 -3.60 -27.95
C MET A 1 12.81 -4.58 -26.86
N SER A 2 13.51 -4.15 -25.81
CA SER A 2 13.75 -5.03 -24.67
C SER A 2 12.42 -5.20 -23.92
N SER A 3 11.86 -6.40 -23.91
CA SER A 3 10.65 -6.70 -23.13
C SER A 3 11.00 -6.53 -21.65
N ARG A 4 10.26 -5.65 -20.95
CA ARG A 4 10.38 -5.51 -19.49
C ARG A 4 10.07 -6.85 -18.83
N PRO A 5 10.78 -7.26 -17.76
CA PRO A 5 10.50 -8.52 -17.10
C PRO A 5 9.11 -8.47 -16.42
N SER A 6 8.41 -9.60 -16.38
CA SER A 6 7.10 -9.74 -15.73
C SER A 6 7.17 -10.00 -14.22
N VAL A 7 8.38 -10.23 -13.70
CA VAL A 7 8.72 -10.45 -12.28
C VAL A 7 10.05 -9.75 -12.00
N VAL A 8 10.22 -9.16 -10.82
CA VAL A 8 11.46 -8.50 -10.38
C VAL A 8 11.91 -9.00 -9.01
N GLY A 9 13.20 -8.88 -8.71
CA GLY A 9 13.80 -9.37 -7.47
C GLY A 9 14.03 -10.89 -7.46
N PRO A 10 14.92 -11.39 -6.59
CA PRO A 10 15.31 -12.81 -6.58
C PRO A 10 14.24 -13.71 -5.95
N ASP A 11 14.29 -15.00 -6.27
CA ASP A 11 13.33 -15.98 -5.77
C ASP A 11 13.43 -16.20 -4.26
N ALA A 12 14.61 -15.93 -3.67
CA ALA A 12 14.86 -16.06 -2.24
C ALA A 12 14.15 -15.00 -1.37
N GLY A 13 13.62 -13.93 -1.97
CA GLY A 13 12.94 -12.85 -1.26
C GLY A 13 13.57 -11.47 -1.52
N PRO A 14 13.09 -10.43 -0.84
CA PRO A 14 13.71 -9.10 -0.89
C PRO A 14 15.18 -9.13 -0.41
N GLU A 15 16.06 -8.39 -1.08
CA GLU A 15 17.46 -8.20 -0.68
C GLU A 15 17.69 -6.75 -0.22
N ALA A 16 18.78 -6.52 0.53
CA ALA A 16 19.14 -5.19 0.99
C ALA A 16 19.15 -4.18 -0.18
N PRO A 17 18.56 -2.97 -0.01
CA PRO A 17 18.14 -2.37 1.25
C PRO A 17 16.71 -2.72 1.70
N TYR A 18 16.02 -3.63 1.02
CA TYR A 18 14.66 -4.02 1.36
C TYR A 18 14.62 -5.08 2.48
N PRO A 19 13.53 -5.13 3.28
CA PRO A 19 12.35 -4.26 3.23
C PRO A 19 12.62 -2.85 3.78
N LEU A 20 12.06 -1.84 3.12
CA LEU A 20 12.03 -0.46 3.61
C LEU A 20 10.65 -0.15 4.19
N HIS A 21 10.62 0.75 5.17
CA HIS A 21 9.45 1.06 5.97
C HIS A 21 9.09 2.54 5.84
N MET A 22 7.80 2.84 5.69
CA MET A 22 7.26 4.21 5.70
C MET A 22 5.84 4.23 6.29
N GLU A 23 5.55 5.19 7.15
CA GLU A 23 4.22 5.39 7.74
C GLU A 23 3.79 6.85 7.55
N GLY A 24 2.49 7.07 7.32
CA GLY A 24 1.94 8.41 7.22
C GLY A 24 0.42 8.42 7.13
N THR A 25 -0.15 9.60 7.36
CA THR A 25 -1.57 9.86 7.12
C THR A 25 -1.79 10.15 5.64
N VAL A 26 -2.79 9.51 5.04
CA VAL A 26 -3.15 9.74 3.63
C VAL A 26 -3.64 11.17 3.43
N ILE A 27 -2.95 11.92 2.57
CA ILE A 27 -3.29 13.31 2.25
C ILE A 27 -3.78 13.45 0.81
N SER A 28 -4.53 14.54 0.56
CA SER A 28 -4.92 14.93 -0.78
C SER A 28 -3.70 15.30 -1.64
N GLY A 29 -3.64 14.76 -2.84
CA GLY A 29 -2.66 15.15 -3.86
C GLY A 29 -3.08 16.41 -4.64
N PHE A 30 -2.35 16.69 -5.71
CA PHE A 30 -2.55 17.90 -6.55
C PHE A 30 -3.56 17.72 -7.70
N GLY A 31 -4.49 16.76 -7.58
CA GLY A 31 -5.60 16.62 -8.54
C GLY A 31 -5.19 16.23 -9.97
N ARG A 32 -4.13 15.43 -10.16
CA ARG A 32 -3.63 15.01 -11.50
C ARG A 32 -4.50 13.98 -12.23
N GLY A 33 -5.76 13.78 -11.83
CA GLY A 33 -6.70 12.91 -12.54
C GLY A 33 -6.43 11.40 -12.45
N SER A 34 -5.50 10.92 -11.61
CA SER A 34 -5.20 9.48 -11.50
C SER A 34 -6.44 8.63 -11.18
N LYS A 35 -7.40 9.19 -10.44
CA LYS A 35 -8.73 8.60 -10.21
C LYS A 35 -9.56 8.44 -11.49
N GLU A 36 -9.51 9.42 -12.40
CA GLU A 36 -10.18 9.37 -13.71
C GLU A 36 -9.53 8.35 -14.65
N LEU A 37 -8.24 8.05 -14.43
CA LEU A 37 -7.51 6.99 -15.16
C LEU A 37 -7.78 5.58 -14.60
N GLY A 38 -8.57 5.46 -13.53
CA GLY A 38 -8.86 4.19 -12.85
C GLY A 38 -7.73 3.68 -11.95
N ILE A 39 -6.72 4.51 -11.68
CA ILE A 39 -5.51 4.16 -10.91
C ILE A 39 -5.35 5.20 -9.78
N PRO A 40 -6.24 5.24 -8.79
CA PRO A 40 -6.18 6.24 -7.72
C PRO A 40 -4.90 6.09 -6.88
N THR A 41 -4.23 7.22 -6.61
CA THR A 41 -3.00 7.26 -5.80
C THR A 41 -3.22 8.00 -4.49
N ALA A 42 -2.87 7.36 -3.37
CA ALA A 42 -2.79 7.97 -2.06
C ALA A 42 -1.44 8.68 -1.91
N ASN A 43 -1.44 9.93 -1.44
CA ASN A 43 -0.20 10.66 -1.19
C ASN A 43 0.16 10.51 0.30
N LEU A 44 1.45 10.30 0.58
CA LEU A 44 1.98 10.34 1.95
C LEU A 44 2.93 11.52 2.14
N PRO A 45 2.94 12.16 3.32
CA PRO A 45 3.93 13.16 3.64
C PRO A 45 5.32 12.53 3.62
N VAL A 46 6.27 13.21 2.97
CA VAL A 46 7.67 12.81 3.01
C VAL A 46 8.36 13.60 4.11
N ASP A 47 8.74 12.90 5.17
CA ASP A 47 9.51 13.43 6.29
C ASP A 47 10.81 12.62 6.40
N GLU A 48 11.94 13.24 6.04
CA GLU A 48 13.27 12.62 6.08
C GLU A 48 13.73 12.29 7.51
N THR A 49 13.13 12.91 8.54
CA THR A 49 13.43 12.56 9.94
C THR A 49 12.85 11.21 10.33
N LEU A 50 11.72 10.84 9.72
CA LEU A 50 11.03 9.56 9.94
C LEU A 50 11.41 8.51 8.89
N THR A 51 11.70 8.97 7.67
CA THR A 51 11.94 8.13 6.48
C THR A 51 13.25 8.52 5.78
N PRO A 52 14.41 8.46 6.46
CA PRO A 52 15.66 9.05 5.94
C PRO A 52 16.12 8.44 4.62
N TRP A 53 15.87 7.15 4.40
CA TRP A 53 16.25 6.44 3.18
C TRP A 53 15.61 7.02 1.91
N ILE A 54 14.50 7.74 2.02
CA ILE A 54 13.75 8.25 0.86
C ILE A 54 14.50 9.36 0.12
N ALA A 55 15.44 10.04 0.80
CA ALA A 55 16.27 11.09 0.23
C ALA A 55 17.26 10.54 -0.81
N ASP A 56 17.80 9.35 -0.54
CA ASP A 56 18.89 8.74 -1.34
C ASP A 56 18.41 7.64 -2.29
N ILE A 57 17.21 7.10 -2.08
CA ILE A 57 16.66 6.06 -2.95
C ILE A 57 16.38 6.61 -4.36
N PRO A 58 16.64 5.84 -5.44
CA PRO A 58 16.33 6.29 -6.80
C PRO A 58 14.89 6.76 -6.97
N SER A 59 14.64 7.65 -7.93
CA SER A 59 13.27 7.92 -8.37
C SER A 59 12.79 6.77 -9.25
N GLY A 60 11.52 6.42 -9.12
CA GLY A 60 10.88 5.41 -9.95
C GLY A 60 9.72 4.70 -9.27
N VAL A 61 9.41 3.52 -9.80
CA VAL A 61 8.31 2.69 -9.34
C VAL A 61 8.83 1.55 -8.50
N TYR A 62 8.25 1.42 -7.31
CA TYR A 62 8.51 0.41 -6.31
C TYR A 62 7.25 -0.43 -6.08
N PHE A 63 7.38 -1.55 -5.40
CA PHE A 63 6.25 -2.40 -5.02
C PHE A 63 6.43 -2.97 -3.62
N GLY A 64 5.32 -3.46 -3.07
CA GLY A 64 5.32 -4.11 -1.78
C GLY A 64 3.91 -4.21 -1.22
N TYR A 65 3.79 -3.98 0.08
CA TYR A 65 2.51 -4.02 0.78
C TYR A 65 2.21 -2.69 1.45
N ALA A 66 0.95 -2.27 1.38
CA ALA A 66 0.38 -1.22 2.19
C ALA A 66 -0.55 -1.85 3.23
N SER A 67 -0.57 -1.33 4.46
CA SER A 67 -1.64 -1.61 5.40
C SER A 67 -2.41 -0.34 5.74
N LEU A 68 -3.73 -0.48 5.84
CA LEU A 68 -4.66 0.62 6.09
C LEU A 68 -5.46 0.38 7.36
N ALA A 69 -5.52 1.39 8.21
CA ALA A 69 -6.39 1.47 9.38
C ALA A 69 -7.74 2.12 9.01
N LEU A 70 -8.52 1.45 8.16
CA LEU A 70 -9.83 1.99 7.75
C LEU A 70 -10.74 2.20 8.98
N PRO A 71 -11.47 3.32 9.08
CA PRO A 71 -12.43 3.51 10.16
C PRO A 71 -13.61 2.55 9.99
N THR A 72 -14.29 2.21 11.09
CA THR A 72 -15.46 1.32 11.08
C THR A 72 -16.63 1.84 10.23
N THR A 73 -16.65 3.14 9.95
CA THR A 73 -17.63 3.81 9.07
C THR A 73 -17.30 3.69 7.58
N HIS A 74 -16.10 3.23 7.21
CA HIS A 74 -15.72 3.05 5.82
C HIS A 74 -16.43 1.83 5.22
N PRO A 75 -17.02 1.91 4.01
CA PRO A 75 -17.75 0.80 3.41
C PRO A 75 -16.90 -0.46 3.20
N ASP A 76 -15.61 -0.29 2.91
CA ASP A 76 -14.66 -1.41 2.77
C ASP A 76 -13.99 -1.83 4.08
N HIS A 77 -14.46 -1.34 5.24
CA HIS A 77 -13.98 -1.82 6.53
C HIS A 77 -14.31 -3.31 6.68
N PRO A 78 -13.37 -4.21 7.02
CA PRO A 78 -13.64 -5.66 6.94
C PRO A 78 -14.74 -6.21 7.84
N SER A 79 -15.16 -5.48 8.88
CA SER A 79 -16.36 -5.82 9.66
C SER A 79 -17.69 -5.46 8.97
N SER A 80 -17.70 -4.66 7.90
CA SER A 80 -18.92 -4.18 7.22
C SER A 80 -19.69 -5.29 6.51
N ASN A 81 -19.02 -6.39 6.16
CA ASN A 81 -19.62 -7.56 5.50
C ASN A 81 -19.94 -8.72 6.46
N SER A 82 -19.85 -8.51 7.77
CA SER A 82 -20.24 -9.54 8.72
C SER A 82 -21.71 -9.40 9.09
N SER A 83 -22.57 -10.16 8.42
CA SER A 83 -23.86 -10.56 8.97
C SER A 83 -23.65 -11.53 10.15
N TYR A 84 -23.04 -11.04 11.24
CA TYR A 84 -23.11 -11.74 12.52
C TYR A 84 -24.47 -11.48 13.12
N SER A 85 -25.26 -12.54 13.22
CA SER A 85 -26.38 -12.67 14.12
C SER A 85 -25.96 -12.14 15.50
N THR A 86 -26.70 -11.15 16.01
CA THR A 86 -26.55 -10.64 17.38
C THR A 86 -26.58 -11.80 18.37
N PRO A 87 -25.55 -12.01 19.21
CA PRO A 87 -25.70 -12.80 20.42
C PRO A 87 -26.62 -12.04 21.38
N ASN A 88 -27.61 -12.71 21.97
CA ASN A 88 -28.44 -12.16 23.05
C ASN A 88 -27.54 -11.59 24.16
N THR A 89 -27.58 -10.29 24.39
CA THR A 89 -26.81 -9.59 25.42
C THR A 89 -27.69 -9.29 26.64
N ASP A 90 -27.70 -10.21 27.62
CA ASP A 90 -28.30 -9.99 28.94
C ASP A 90 -27.26 -10.08 30.08
N THR A 91 -25.99 -9.74 29.82
CA THR A 91 -24.95 -9.72 30.88
C THR A 91 -24.21 -8.39 30.88
N GLU A 92 -24.22 -7.72 32.04
CA GLU A 92 -23.60 -6.40 32.29
C GLU A 92 -22.09 -6.34 31.95
N ASP A 93 -21.39 -7.48 31.94
CA ASP A 93 -19.98 -7.58 31.53
C ASP A 93 -19.72 -7.21 30.05
N ALA A 94 -20.70 -7.38 29.16
CA ALA A 94 -20.54 -7.07 27.73
C ALA A 94 -20.58 -5.56 27.44
N LEU A 95 -21.23 -4.77 28.31
CA LEU A 95 -21.33 -3.32 28.16
C LEU A 95 -20.03 -2.61 28.53
N LEU A 96 -19.24 -3.19 29.44
CA LEU A 96 -17.95 -2.63 29.87
C LEU A 96 -16.83 -2.87 28.83
N ALA A 97 -16.87 -3.99 28.11
CA ALA A 97 -15.92 -4.30 27.04
C ALA A 97 -16.11 -3.43 25.78
N ALA A 98 -17.31 -2.86 25.59
CA ALA A 98 -17.63 -1.96 24.47
C ALA A 98 -17.12 -0.51 24.65
N ALA A 99 -16.52 -0.18 25.81
CA ALA A 99 -16.12 1.18 26.16
C ALA A 99 -14.62 1.49 25.92
N ALA A 100 -13.80 0.51 25.57
CA ALA A 100 -12.44 0.76 25.09
C ALA A 100 -12.50 0.99 23.57
N PRO A 101 -11.89 2.07 23.03
CA PRO A 101 -11.78 2.20 21.58
C PRO A 101 -11.01 0.98 21.07
N ALA A 102 -11.68 0.13 20.28
CA ALA A 102 -11.03 -0.95 19.59
C ALA A 102 -9.87 -0.35 18.78
N GLN A 103 -8.65 -0.83 19.01
CA GLN A 103 -7.50 -0.39 18.26
C GLN A 103 -7.76 -0.58 16.76
N PRO A 104 -7.38 0.38 15.90
CA PRO A 104 -7.66 0.28 14.48
C PRO A 104 -7.01 -0.99 13.91
N ALA A 105 -7.84 -1.85 13.32
CA ALA A 105 -7.36 -3.06 12.68
C ALA A 105 -6.72 -2.70 11.33
N PHE A 106 -5.42 -2.96 11.20
CA PHE A 106 -4.68 -2.77 9.95
C PHE A 106 -4.94 -3.92 8.99
N HIS A 107 -5.29 -3.59 7.75
CA HIS A 107 -5.52 -4.58 6.69
C HIS A 107 -4.49 -4.41 5.58
N ILE A 108 -3.85 -5.52 5.19
CA ILE A 108 -2.74 -5.50 4.24
C ILE A 108 -3.24 -5.73 2.81
N PHE A 109 -2.73 -4.90 1.90
CA PHE A 109 -3.01 -4.93 0.46
C PHE A 109 -1.70 -4.85 -0.32
N PRO A 110 -1.57 -5.55 -1.46
CA PRO A 110 -0.45 -5.32 -2.37
C PRO A 110 -0.54 -3.89 -2.94
N MET A 111 0.61 -3.28 -3.23
CA MET A 111 0.68 -1.92 -3.74
C MET A 111 1.82 -1.75 -4.75
N VAL A 112 1.69 -0.71 -5.58
CA VAL A 112 2.82 -0.05 -6.26
C VAL A 112 2.97 1.36 -5.71
N MET A 113 4.19 1.88 -5.72
CA MET A 113 4.52 3.20 -5.20
C MET A 113 5.41 3.94 -6.18
N SER A 114 5.05 5.16 -6.52
CA SER A 114 5.91 6.09 -7.25
C SER A 114 6.65 6.98 -6.25
N ILE A 115 7.98 7.01 -6.34
CA ILE A 115 8.81 7.95 -5.59
C ILE A 115 9.52 8.84 -6.60
N GLY A 116 9.35 10.15 -6.45
CA GLY A 116 9.88 11.14 -7.39
C GLY A 116 10.14 12.47 -6.72
N TYR A 117 10.09 13.55 -7.50
CA TYR A 117 10.19 14.91 -7.01
C TYR A 117 8.94 15.71 -7.37
N ASN A 118 8.53 16.59 -6.47
CA ASN A 118 7.36 17.44 -6.67
C ASN A 118 7.71 18.64 -7.58
N PRO A 119 7.08 18.76 -8.78
CA PRO A 119 7.36 19.86 -9.70
C PRO A 119 6.95 21.23 -9.19
N PHE A 120 5.96 21.32 -8.30
CA PHE A 120 5.50 22.59 -7.72
C PHE A 120 6.56 23.22 -6.80
N TYR A 121 7.42 22.40 -6.21
CA TYR A 121 8.54 22.83 -5.37
C TYR A 121 9.86 22.77 -6.14
N LYS A 122 9.85 23.09 -7.44
CA LYS A 122 11.06 23.12 -8.29
C LYS A 122 11.86 21.80 -8.27
N ASN A 123 11.18 20.67 -8.07
CA ASN A 123 11.78 19.34 -7.93
C ASN A 123 12.80 19.22 -6.79
N THR A 124 12.68 20.02 -5.71
CA THR A 124 13.59 19.92 -4.54
C THR A 124 13.03 19.09 -3.41
N VAL A 125 11.74 18.73 -3.46
CA VAL A 125 11.04 17.99 -2.41
C VAL A 125 10.62 16.64 -2.97
N ARG A 126 10.95 15.56 -2.27
CA ARG A 126 10.53 14.20 -2.64
C ARG A 126 9.01 14.05 -2.56
N SER A 127 8.45 13.22 -3.44
CA SER A 127 7.04 12.83 -3.42
C SER A 127 6.90 11.32 -3.30
N ALA A 128 5.85 10.88 -2.61
CA ALA A 128 5.52 9.49 -2.37
C ALA A 128 4.04 9.26 -2.66
N GLU A 129 3.75 8.52 -3.74
CA GLU A 129 2.39 8.23 -4.21
C GLU A 129 2.16 6.72 -4.29
N VAL A 130 1.13 6.22 -3.62
CA VAL A 130 0.84 4.80 -3.48
C VAL A 130 -0.44 4.45 -4.21
N HIS A 131 -0.39 3.53 -5.15
CA HIS A 131 -1.58 2.88 -5.70
C HIS A 131 -1.75 1.51 -5.02
N VAL A 132 -2.79 1.41 -4.19
CA VAL A 132 -3.17 0.15 -3.57
C VAL A 132 -3.88 -0.72 -4.62
N LEU A 133 -3.45 -1.97 -4.79
CA LEU A 133 -3.99 -2.91 -5.78
C LEU A 133 -5.29 -3.55 -5.26
N HIS A 134 -6.23 -2.70 -4.85
CA HIS A 134 -7.55 -3.05 -4.37
C HIS A 134 -8.55 -1.99 -4.83
N LYS A 135 -9.74 -2.44 -5.22
CA LYS A 135 -10.82 -1.53 -5.65
C LYS A 135 -11.68 -1.14 -4.46
N PHE A 136 -11.39 0.02 -3.88
CA PHE A 136 -12.21 0.61 -2.83
C PHE A 136 -13.50 1.22 -3.39
N THR A 137 -14.55 1.19 -2.59
CA THR A 137 -15.86 1.78 -2.87
C THR A 137 -15.95 3.24 -2.42
N ALA A 138 -15.03 3.69 -1.56
CA ALA A 138 -14.89 5.09 -1.12
C ALA A 138 -13.42 5.51 -0.97
N ASP A 139 -13.19 6.81 -0.85
CA ASP A 139 -11.86 7.37 -0.57
C ASP A 139 -11.50 7.20 0.92
N PHE A 140 -10.21 7.08 1.22
CA PHE A 140 -9.67 6.85 2.56
C PHE A 140 -8.66 7.95 2.98
N TYR A 141 -8.98 9.21 2.72
CA TYR A 141 -8.20 10.34 3.25
C TYR A 141 -8.18 10.32 4.78
N ASP A 142 -7.13 10.89 5.37
CA ASP A 142 -6.90 10.97 6.81
C ASP A 142 -6.72 9.60 7.50
N VAL A 143 -6.71 8.51 6.74
CA VAL A 143 -6.41 7.16 7.24
C VAL A 143 -4.90 6.97 7.41
N THR A 144 -4.50 6.34 8.51
CA THR A 144 -3.12 5.90 8.71
C THR A 144 -2.78 4.76 7.76
N MET A 145 -1.74 4.96 6.96
CA MET A 145 -1.17 3.98 6.05
C MET A 145 0.27 3.64 6.47
N ARG A 146 0.59 2.35 6.44
CA ARG A 146 1.96 1.83 6.64
C ARG A 146 2.39 1.07 5.39
N LEU A 147 3.64 1.22 5.00
CA LEU A 147 4.22 0.64 3.80
C LEU A 147 5.42 -0.24 4.12
N LEU A 148 5.45 -1.40 3.48
CA LEU A 148 6.58 -2.30 3.40
C LEU A 148 7.02 -2.36 1.94
N ILE A 149 8.06 -1.61 1.59
CA ILE A 149 8.59 -1.53 0.23
C ILE A 149 9.61 -2.66 0.05
N LEU A 150 9.39 -3.52 -0.95
CA LEU A 150 10.12 -4.78 -1.10
C LEU A 150 11.07 -4.82 -2.29
N GLY A 151 10.89 -3.91 -3.25
CA GLY A 151 11.74 -3.90 -4.45
C GLY A 151 11.43 -2.76 -5.41
N PHE A 152 12.30 -2.63 -6.39
CA PHE A 152 12.23 -1.66 -7.48
C PHE A 152 11.76 -2.34 -8.77
N ILE A 153 10.84 -1.69 -9.49
CA ILE A 153 10.34 -2.15 -10.79
C ILE A 153 11.10 -1.47 -11.92
N ARG A 154 11.16 -0.13 -11.90
CA ARG A 154 11.76 0.68 -12.98
C ARG A 154 11.97 2.13 -12.58
N GLU A 155 12.83 2.81 -13.32
CA GLU A 155 13.01 4.27 -13.26
C GLU A 155 11.76 5.03 -13.73
N GLU A 156 11.69 6.32 -13.37
CA GLU A 156 10.73 7.26 -13.94
C GLU A 156 10.90 7.33 -15.48
N LYS A 157 9.79 7.56 -16.17
CA LYS A 157 9.78 7.66 -17.64
C LYS A 157 9.01 8.89 -18.05
N ASP A 158 9.48 9.52 -19.12
CA ASP A 158 8.71 10.51 -19.85
C ASP A 158 7.75 9.83 -20.83
N TYR A 159 6.49 10.27 -20.82
CA TYR A 159 5.46 9.72 -21.70
C TYR A 159 5.02 10.73 -22.74
N LYS A 160 4.91 10.26 -23.99
CA LYS A 160 4.43 11.06 -25.12
C LYS A 160 2.90 11.06 -25.26
N SER A 161 2.21 10.16 -24.56
CA SER A 161 0.75 10.10 -24.51
C SER A 161 0.27 9.53 -23.18
N LEU A 162 -1.01 9.80 -22.86
CA LEU A 162 -1.65 9.30 -21.66
C LEU A 162 -1.83 7.77 -21.70
N GLU A 163 -2.09 7.22 -22.87
CA GLU A 163 -2.28 5.78 -23.10
C GLU A 163 -0.99 5.02 -22.77
N ALA A 164 0.16 5.52 -23.21
CA ALA A 164 1.46 4.91 -22.91
C ALA A 164 1.77 4.93 -21.41
N LEU A 165 1.37 6.00 -20.70
CA LEU A 165 1.49 6.08 -19.25
C LEU A 165 0.60 5.03 -18.56
N ILE A 166 -0.67 4.93 -18.96
CA ILE A 166 -1.62 3.96 -18.41
C ILE A 166 -1.14 2.52 -18.66
N GLU A 167 -0.64 2.23 -19.86
CA GLU A 167 -0.12 0.91 -20.22
C GLU A 167 1.05 0.51 -19.32
N ASP A 168 2.02 1.41 -19.13
CA ASP A 168 3.18 1.13 -18.28
C ASP A 168 2.79 0.99 -16.81
N ILE A 169 1.84 1.78 -16.29
CA ILE A 169 1.36 1.63 -14.90
C ILE A 169 0.63 0.30 -14.72
N ASN A 170 -0.24 -0.08 -15.66
CA ASN A 170 -0.92 -1.37 -15.59
C ASN A 170 0.09 -2.52 -15.62
N PHE A 171 1.13 -2.41 -16.44
CA PHE A 171 2.20 -3.39 -16.45
C PHE A 171 2.99 -3.40 -15.12
N ASP A 172 3.24 -2.25 -14.50
CA ASP A 172 3.86 -2.17 -13.17
C ASP A 172 3.02 -2.90 -12.11
N CYS A 173 1.69 -2.72 -12.15
CA CYS A 173 0.76 -3.43 -11.26
C CYS A 173 0.82 -4.95 -11.47
N GLU A 174 0.90 -5.43 -12.71
CA GLU A 174 1.04 -6.86 -13.00
C GLU A 174 2.41 -7.41 -12.53
N VAL A 175 3.49 -6.67 -12.74
CA VAL A 175 4.82 -7.03 -12.23
C VAL A 175 4.81 -7.15 -10.71
N ALA A 176 4.18 -6.20 -10.01
CA ALA A 176 4.03 -6.24 -8.56
C ALA A 176 3.25 -7.49 -8.12
N LYS A 177 2.08 -7.76 -8.71
CA LYS A 177 1.27 -8.94 -8.38
C LYS A 177 2.05 -10.24 -8.59
N ASN A 178 2.74 -10.38 -9.73
CA ASN A 178 3.50 -11.58 -10.05
C ASN A 178 4.69 -11.76 -9.10
N SER A 179 5.40 -10.68 -8.77
CA SER A 179 6.56 -10.72 -7.88
C SER A 179 6.16 -11.07 -6.45
N LEU A 180 5.05 -10.53 -5.96
CA LEU A 180 4.48 -10.74 -4.63
C LEU A 180 3.79 -12.10 -4.46
N ALA A 181 3.40 -12.76 -5.54
CA ALA A 181 2.77 -14.08 -5.49
C ALA A 181 3.73 -15.22 -5.14
N ARG A 182 5.05 -14.95 -5.07
CA ARG A 182 6.08 -15.94 -4.74
C ARG A 182 6.17 -16.16 -3.23
N GLU A 183 6.51 -17.37 -2.81
CA GLU A 183 6.51 -17.79 -1.40
C GLU A 183 7.30 -16.86 -0.47
N ALA A 184 8.53 -16.48 -0.87
CA ALA A 184 9.39 -15.60 -0.07
C ALA A 184 8.95 -14.12 -0.06
N TRP A 185 7.98 -13.76 -0.91
CA TRP A 185 7.49 -12.39 -1.09
C TRP A 185 6.07 -12.22 -0.56
N ALA A 186 5.30 -13.30 -0.46
CA ALA A 186 3.97 -13.28 0.10
C ALA A 186 4.02 -13.27 1.64
N PRO A 187 3.12 -12.54 2.33
CA PRO A 187 3.00 -12.57 3.78
C PRO A 187 2.59 -13.94 4.29
N ALA A 188 3.06 -14.29 5.49
CA ALA A 188 2.54 -15.45 6.20
C ALA A 188 1.02 -15.37 6.41
N LYS A 189 0.34 -16.53 6.37
CA LYS A 189 -1.13 -16.69 6.40
C LYS A 189 -1.82 -15.74 7.38
N GLY A 190 -2.95 -15.17 6.94
CA GLY A 190 -3.91 -14.45 7.79
C GLY A 190 -3.93 -12.92 7.68
N HIS A 191 -3.07 -12.31 6.85
CA HIS A 191 -2.88 -10.85 6.87
C HIS A 191 -3.27 -10.09 5.58
N VAL A 192 -3.32 -10.77 4.42
CA VAL A 192 -3.70 -10.16 3.12
C VAL A 192 -5.01 -10.75 2.62
N GLY A 193 -5.94 -9.88 2.19
CA GLY A 193 -7.24 -10.32 1.66
C GLY A 193 -7.09 -11.21 0.43
N GLY A 194 -7.63 -12.44 0.52
CA GLY A 194 -7.96 -13.28 -0.62
C GLY A 194 -6.78 -13.92 -1.36
N LYS A 195 -6.13 -14.92 -0.75
CA LYS A 195 -5.71 -16.20 -1.36
C LYS A 195 -4.87 -17.03 -0.38
N ASP A 196 -5.01 -18.35 -0.45
CA ASP A 196 -4.31 -19.37 0.35
C ASP A 196 -2.82 -19.51 0.02
N ILE A 197 -2.07 -18.40 -0.05
CA ILE A 197 -0.61 -18.48 -0.22
C ILE A 197 0.01 -18.65 1.17
N GLU A 198 0.72 -19.77 1.37
CA GLU A 198 1.62 -19.96 2.52
C GLU A 198 2.89 -19.13 2.30
N GLY A 199 2.78 -17.82 2.46
CA GLY A 199 3.91 -16.91 2.36
C GLY A 199 4.89 -17.01 3.54
N LYS A 200 6.12 -16.54 3.34
CA LYS A 200 7.20 -16.50 4.34
C LYS A 200 7.64 -15.09 4.73
N LEU A 201 7.12 -14.06 4.06
CA LEU A 201 7.49 -12.68 4.34
C LEU A 201 6.96 -12.25 5.72
N ASP A 202 7.86 -11.71 6.55
CA ASP A 202 7.49 -11.04 7.78
C ASP A 202 6.84 -9.68 7.48
N VAL A 203 5.62 -9.51 7.98
CA VAL A 203 4.82 -8.28 7.83
C VAL A 203 4.40 -7.68 9.16
N GLN A 204 4.99 -8.10 10.28
CA GLN A 204 4.59 -7.62 11.61
C GLN A 204 4.67 -6.09 11.74
N TRP A 205 5.64 -5.47 11.07
CA TRP A 205 5.78 -4.01 11.04
C TRP A 205 4.53 -3.30 10.50
N LEU A 206 3.80 -3.90 9.54
CA LEU A 206 2.59 -3.34 8.95
C LEU A 206 1.39 -3.34 9.91
N VAL A 207 1.36 -4.27 10.88
CA VAL A 207 0.20 -4.50 11.77
C VAL A 207 0.55 -4.30 13.25
N ARG A 208 1.71 -3.70 13.56
CA ARG A 208 2.11 -3.42 14.94
C ARG A 208 1.06 -2.57 15.66
N ASN A 209 0.99 -2.72 16.98
CA ASN A 209 0.29 -1.75 17.80
C ASN A 209 0.98 -0.38 17.70
N ALA A 210 0.19 0.69 17.78
CA ALA A 210 0.69 2.07 17.83
C ALA A 210 1.44 2.33 19.15
#